data_AF-A0A3M2DG10-F1
#
_entry.id   AF-A0A3M2DG10-F1
#
_cell.length_a   1.000
_cell.length_b   1.000
_cell.length_c   1.000
_cell.angle_alpha   90.00
_cell.angle_beta   90.00
_cell.angle_gamma   90.00
#
_symmetry.space_group_name_H-M   'P 1'
#
loop_
_entity.id
_entity.type
_entity.pdbx_description
1 polymer ?
#
loop_
_entity_poly.entity_id
_entity_poly.type
_entity_poly.pdbx_seq_one_letter_code
_entity_poly.pdbx_strand_id
1 'polypeptide(L)'
;MLTYWLARKRRHIAEVNLRLCFPEKTDAERRAILRSCFRHLGQGLAEVPFAWYAPADKLKKYAKIDGLSFIEASRSDGYGVILLTFHFTGIELGGQMLAQHIPDVHALYRVHKNPFFESEQR
;
A
#
# COMPACT_ATOMS: atom_id res chain seq x y z
N MET A 1 -5.47 -11.47 -11.81
CA MET A 1 -5.44 -11.99 -13.20
C MET A 1 -6.28 -11.11 -14.14
N LEU A 2 -7.55 -10.81 -13.82
CA LEU A 2 -8.38 -9.88 -14.62
C LEU A 2 -7.75 -8.50 -14.82
N THR A 3 -7.18 -7.91 -13.76
CA THR A 3 -6.46 -6.63 -13.79
C THR A 3 -5.35 -6.58 -14.85
N TYR A 4 -4.64 -7.70 -15.09
CA TYR A 4 -3.58 -7.80 -16.09
C TYR A 4 -4.12 -7.66 -17.52
N TRP A 5 -5.33 -8.13 -17.77
CA TRP A 5 -5.97 -8.10 -19.09
C TRP A 5 -6.75 -6.81 -19.32
N LEU A 6 -7.43 -6.30 -18.29
CA LEU A 6 -8.29 -5.12 -18.37
C LEU A 6 -7.49 -3.80 -18.33
N ALA A 7 -6.47 -3.69 -17.49
CA ALA A 7 -5.72 -2.45 -17.31
C ALA A 7 -4.54 -2.31 -18.30
N ARG A 8 -4.82 -2.44 -19.61
CA ARG A 8 -3.82 -2.48 -20.69
C ARG A 8 -2.82 -1.32 -20.66
N LYS A 9 -3.29 -0.08 -20.46
CA LYS A 9 -2.44 1.11 -20.36
C LYS A 9 -1.49 1.03 -19.17
N ARG A 10 -1.99 0.63 -18.00
CA ARG A 10 -1.18 0.48 -16.78
C ARG A 10 -0.17 -0.65 -16.92
N ARG A 11 -0.55 -1.74 -17.61
CA ARG A 11 0.36 -2.86 -17.92
C ARG A 11 1.54 -2.40 -18.77
N HIS A 12 1.28 -1.63 -19.82
CA HIS A 12 2.34 -1.12 -20.69
C HIS A 12 3.31 -0.20 -19.92
N ILE A 13 2.80 0.70 -19.07
CA ILE A 13 3.64 1.57 -18.23
C ILE A 13 4.52 0.72 -17.30
N ALA A 14 3.94 -0.24 -16.60
CA ALA A 14 4.69 -1.11 -15.70
C ALA A 14 5.75 -1.94 -16.45
N GLU A 15 5.44 -2.40 -17.67
CA GLU A 15 6.40 -3.12 -18.52
C GLU A 15 7.59 -2.23 -18.95
N VAL A 16 7.33 -0.98 -19.35
CA VAL A 16 8.37 0.00 -19.67
C VAL A 16 9.24 0.28 -18.43
N ASN A 17 8.61 0.53 -17.27
CA ASN A 17 9.34 0.78 -16.03
C ASN A 17 10.22 -0.41 -15.64
N LEU A 18 9.73 -1.65 -15.79
CA LEU A 18 10.54 -2.84 -15.49
C LEU A 18 11.74 -2.98 -16.43
N ARG A 19 11.62 -2.58 -17.70
CA ARG A 19 12.79 -2.55 -18.62
C ARG A 19 13.83 -1.52 -18.21
N LEU A 20 13.38 -0.34 -17.76
CA LEU A 20 14.26 0.76 -17.35
C LEU A 20 14.92 0.50 -15.98
N CYS A 21 14.16 -0.01 -15.02
CA CYS A 21 14.64 -0.22 -13.65
C CYS A 21 15.41 -1.53 -13.47
N PHE A 22 15.15 -2.54 -14.34
CA PHE A 22 15.80 -3.84 -14.27
C PHE A 22 16.36 -4.26 -15.64
N PRO A 23 17.31 -3.47 -16.21
CA PRO A 23 17.90 -3.78 -17.51
C PRO A 23 18.67 -5.10 -17.51
N GLU A 24 19.18 -5.53 -16.35
CA GLU A 24 19.95 -6.76 -16.15
C GLU A 24 19.10 -8.03 -16.23
N LYS A 25 17.77 -7.92 -16.08
CA LYS A 25 16.86 -9.06 -16.12
C LYS A 25 16.54 -9.48 -17.55
N THR A 26 16.25 -10.75 -17.75
CA THR A 26 15.68 -11.24 -19.00
C THR A 26 14.23 -10.78 -19.15
N ASP A 27 13.71 -10.83 -20.39
CA ASP A 27 12.30 -10.55 -20.63
C ASP A 27 11.37 -11.52 -19.89
N ALA A 28 11.79 -12.76 -19.68
CA ALA A 28 11.01 -13.74 -18.95
C ALA A 28 10.87 -13.35 -17.47
N GLU A 29 11.96 -12.94 -16.83
CA GLU A 29 11.96 -12.48 -15.44
C GLU A 29 11.14 -11.20 -15.26
N ARG A 30 11.31 -10.22 -16.16
CA ARG A 30 10.48 -8.99 -16.14
C ARG A 30 8.99 -9.31 -16.30
N ARG A 31 8.62 -10.24 -17.18
CA ARG A 31 7.22 -10.69 -17.32
C ARG A 31 6.70 -11.39 -16.06
N ALA A 32 7.53 -12.17 -15.38
CA ALA A 32 7.15 -12.82 -14.12
C ALA A 32 6.89 -11.78 -13.01
N ILE A 33 7.78 -10.80 -12.87
CA ILE A 33 7.61 -9.66 -11.95
C ILE A 33 6.32 -8.91 -12.28
N LEU A 34 6.12 -8.54 -13.56
CA LEU A 34 4.92 -7.84 -14.03
C LEU A 34 3.65 -8.59 -13.64
N ARG A 35 3.58 -9.90 -13.92
CA ARG A 35 2.42 -10.73 -13.55
C ARG A 35 2.20 -10.77 -12.04
N SER A 36 3.27 -10.80 -11.26
CA SER A 36 3.20 -10.73 -9.79
C SER A 36 2.63 -9.39 -9.32
N CYS A 37 3.11 -8.26 -9.86
CA CYS A 37 2.58 -6.93 -9.54
C CYS A 37 1.07 -6.84 -9.81
N PHE A 38 0.59 -7.37 -10.94
CA PHE A 38 -0.83 -7.36 -11.27
C PHE A 38 -1.68 -8.30 -10.40
N ARG A 39 -1.07 -9.38 -9.88
CA ARG A 39 -1.71 -10.24 -8.88
C ARG A 39 -1.86 -9.50 -7.55
N HIS A 40 -0.79 -8.88 -7.04
CA HIS A 40 -0.84 -8.07 -5.83
C HIS A 40 -1.77 -6.87 -5.96
N LEU A 41 -1.84 -6.24 -7.14
CA LEU A 41 -2.82 -5.18 -7.41
C LEU A 41 -4.26 -5.69 -7.27
N GLY A 42 -4.55 -6.90 -7.78
CA GLY A 42 -5.87 -7.50 -7.63
C GLY A 42 -6.20 -7.84 -6.17
N GLN A 43 -5.22 -8.32 -5.41
CA GLN A 43 -5.37 -8.58 -3.97
C GLN A 43 -5.60 -7.29 -3.19
N GLY A 44 -4.78 -6.26 -3.42
CA GLY A 44 -4.93 -4.95 -2.80
C GLY A 44 -6.31 -4.32 -3.05
N LEU A 45 -6.84 -4.43 -4.28
CA LEU A 45 -8.21 -3.97 -4.58
C LEU A 45 -9.28 -4.75 -3.79
N ALA A 46 -9.09 -6.06 -3.59
CA ALA A 46 -10.00 -6.87 -2.79
C ALA A 46 -9.85 -6.63 -1.28
N GLU A 47 -8.70 -6.10 -0.85
CA GLU A 47 -8.38 -5.77 0.55
C GLU A 47 -9.01 -4.44 1.02
N VAL A 48 -9.24 -3.48 0.11
CA VAL A 48 -9.79 -2.14 0.42
C VAL A 48 -11.04 -2.19 1.29
N PRO A 49 -12.10 -2.98 0.97
CA PRO A 49 -13.31 -3.00 1.80
C PRO A 49 -13.05 -3.53 3.21
N PHE A 50 -12.09 -4.45 3.38
CA PHE A 50 -11.73 -4.92 4.71
C PHE A 50 -11.01 -3.83 5.49
N ALA A 51 -10.08 -3.11 4.87
CA ALA A 51 -9.38 -2.00 5.51
C ALA A 51 -10.33 -0.91 6.02
N TRP A 52 -11.39 -0.62 5.26
CA TRP A 52 -12.31 0.47 5.57
C TRP A 52 -13.45 0.07 6.52
N TYR A 53 -13.98 -1.15 6.38
CA TYR A 53 -15.22 -1.53 7.08
C TYR A 53 -15.07 -2.68 8.07
N ALA A 54 -13.97 -3.45 8.04
CA ALA A 54 -13.80 -4.53 9.01
C ALA A 54 -13.36 -3.98 10.38
N PRO A 55 -13.84 -4.57 11.50
CA PRO A 55 -13.34 -4.25 12.83
C PRO A 55 -11.82 -4.42 12.91
N ALA A 56 -11.12 -3.38 13.37
CA ALA A 56 -9.66 -3.33 13.33
C ALA A 56 -9.00 -4.43 14.17
N ASP A 57 -9.61 -4.83 15.27
CA ASP A 57 -9.21 -5.95 16.13
C ASP A 57 -9.16 -7.29 15.37
N LYS A 58 -10.10 -7.52 14.45
CA LYS A 58 -10.14 -8.74 13.63
C LYS A 58 -9.02 -8.79 12.59
N LEU A 59 -8.48 -7.63 12.22
CA LEU A 59 -7.43 -7.51 11.22
C LEU A 59 -6.00 -7.64 11.80
N LYS A 60 -5.82 -7.40 13.10
CA LYS A 60 -4.51 -7.47 13.77
C LYS A 60 -3.75 -8.77 13.51
N LYS A 61 -4.45 -9.90 13.47
CA LYS A 61 -3.83 -11.23 13.25
C LYS A 61 -3.24 -11.43 11.84
N TYR A 62 -3.57 -10.56 10.89
CA TYR A 62 -3.07 -10.64 9.51
C TYR A 62 -1.86 -9.74 9.27
N ALA A 63 -1.43 -8.99 10.29
CA ALA A 63 -0.33 -8.04 10.17
C ALA A 63 0.73 -8.29 11.23
N LYS A 64 1.98 -8.03 10.85
CA LYS A 64 3.12 -7.93 11.75
C LYS A 64 3.81 -6.60 11.46
N ILE A 65 4.05 -5.82 12.51
CA ILE A 65 4.78 -4.56 12.39
C ILE A 65 6.16 -4.77 13.01
N ASP A 66 7.20 -4.54 12.22
CA ASP A 66 8.58 -4.57 12.65
C ASP A 66 9.10 -3.12 12.77
N GLY A 67 9.83 -2.82 13.85
CA GLY A 67 10.46 -1.51 14.05
C GLY A 67 9.68 -0.45 14.83
N LEU A 68 8.62 -0.83 15.55
CA LEU A 68 7.87 0.11 16.43
C LEU A 68 8.76 0.76 17.51
N SER A 69 9.77 0.04 17.99
CA SER A 69 10.71 0.53 19.01
C SER A 69 11.48 1.78 18.57
N PHE A 70 11.74 1.97 17.27
CA PHE A 70 12.40 3.18 16.75
C PHE A 70 11.52 4.42 16.93
N ILE A 71 10.20 4.23 16.84
CA ILE A 71 9.21 5.31 17.00
C ILE A 71 9.09 5.66 18.47
N GLU A 72 9.00 4.66 19.35
CA GLU A 72 8.96 4.86 20.80
C GLU A 72 10.20 5.57 21.32
N ALA A 73 11.39 5.14 20.89
CA ALA A 73 12.66 5.77 21.26
C ALA A 73 12.76 7.24 20.79
N SER A 74 12.37 7.52 19.55
CA SER A 74 12.38 8.90 19.04
C SER A 74 11.43 9.80 19.82
N ARG A 75 10.28 9.27 20.24
CA ARG A 75 9.28 10.00 21.05
C ARG A 75 9.75 10.21 22.49
N SER A 76 10.42 9.24 23.10
CA SER A 76 10.95 9.41 24.47
C SER A 76 11.99 10.52 24.55
N ASP A 77 12.70 10.76 23.45
CA ASP A 77 13.69 11.84 23.32
C ASP A 77 13.06 13.21 23.00
N GLY A 78 11.71 13.28 22.92
CA GLY A 78 10.96 14.51 22.66
C GLY A 78 10.86 14.90 21.18
N TYR A 79 11.25 14.03 20.25
CA TYR A 79 11.18 14.30 18.81
C TYR A 79 9.88 13.80 18.18
N GLY A 80 9.43 14.51 17.14
CA GLY A 80 8.42 14.02 16.22
C GLY A 80 9.00 13.00 15.22
N VAL A 81 8.14 12.15 14.66
CA VAL A 81 8.53 11.12 13.68
C VAL A 81 7.83 11.35 12.35
N ILE A 82 8.61 11.42 11.27
CA ILE A 82 8.09 11.43 9.89
C ILE A 82 8.22 10.02 9.31
N LEU A 83 7.08 9.40 9.01
CA LEU A 83 7.04 8.09 8.36
C LEU A 83 7.06 8.26 6.84
N LEU A 84 8.16 7.85 6.22
CA LEU A 84 8.30 7.83 4.77
C LEU A 84 7.78 6.49 4.21
N THR A 85 6.89 6.57 3.24
CA THR A 85 6.28 5.39 2.61
C THR A 85 6.33 5.47 1.08
N PHE A 86 6.16 4.31 0.44
CA PHE A 86 6.01 4.18 -1.00
C PHE A 86 4.62 3.67 -1.35
N HIS A 87 4.20 3.88 -2.60
CA HIS A 87 2.91 3.38 -3.08
C HIS A 87 2.95 1.86 -3.29
N PHE A 88 2.67 1.09 -2.24
CA PHE A 88 2.52 -0.35 -2.28
C PHE A 88 1.04 -0.76 -2.34
N THR A 89 0.78 -1.99 -2.81
CA THR A 89 -0.59 -2.48 -3.04
C THR A 89 -1.41 -2.69 -1.77
N GLY A 90 -0.78 -2.81 -0.60
CA GLY A 90 -1.43 -2.99 0.70
C GLY A 90 -1.49 -1.72 1.57
N ILE A 91 -1.42 -0.52 0.97
CA ILE A 91 -1.32 0.74 1.72
C ILE A 91 -2.50 1.00 2.66
N GLU A 92 -3.72 0.64 2.25
CA GLU A 92 -4.94 0.85 3.05
C GLU A 92 -4.91 0.01 4.34
N LEU A 93 -4.65 -1.29 4.21
CA LEU A 93 -4.48 -2.18 5.38
C LEU A 93 -3.28 -1.76 6.23
N GLY A 94 -2.17 -1.37 5.59
CA GLY A 94 -0.98 -0.89 6.29
C GLY A 94 -1.28 0.33 7.16
N GLY A 95 -1.99 1.32 6.62
CA GLY A 95 -2.41 2.52 7.34
C GLY A 95 -3.32 2.20 8.52
N GLN A 96 -4.33 1.34 8.30
CA GLN A 96 -5.23 0.91 9.38
C GLN A 96 -4.49 0.18 10.49
N MET A 97 -3.57 -0.74 10.15
CA MET A 97 -2.76 -1.48 11.13
C MET A 97 -1.79 -0.58 11.89
N LEU A 98 -1.23 0.42 11.23
CA LEU A 98 -0.35 1.40 11.85
C LEU A 98 -1.10 2.23 12.90
N ALA A 99 -2.31 2.69 12.58
CA ALA A 99 -3.17 3.43 13.50
C ALA A 99 -3.58 2.61 14.75
N GLN A 100 -3.54 1.28 14.68
CA GLN A 100 -3.79 0.41 15.84
C GLN A 100 -2.61 0.35 16.83
N HIS A 101 -1.39 0.70 16.40
CA HIS A 101 -0.18 0.59 17.21
C HIS A 101 0.43 1.94 17.57
N ILE A 102 0.19 2.98 16.76
CA ILE A 102 0.72 4.32 16.98
C ILE A 102 -0.44 5.25 17.32
N PRO A 103 -0.61 5.62 18.60
CA PRO A 103 -1.54 6.68 18.94
C PRO A 103 -1.06 7.98 18.30
N ASP A 104 -1.99 8.70 17.65
CA ASP A 104 -1.81 10.01 17.00
C ASP A 104 -0.99 10.00 15.69
N VAL A 105 -1.19 8.98 14.84
CA VAL A 105 -0.66 9.01 13.47
C VAL A 105 -1.52 9.90 12.56
N HIS A 106 -0.87 10.82 11.84
CA HIS A 106 -1.52 11.71 10.88
C HIS A 106 -0.97 11.48 9.46
N ALA A 107 -1.86 11.42 8.47
CA ALA A 107 -1.51 11.33 7.07
C ALA A 107 -1.87 12.63 6.34
N LEU A 108 -1.09 12.99 5.32
CA LEU A 108 -1.45 14.06 4.40
C LEU A 108 -2.49 13.54 3.41
N TYR A 109 -3.62 14.25 3.32
CA TYR A 109 -4.73 13.88 2.45
C TYR A 109 -4.95 14.93 1.35
N ARG A 110 -5.26 14.46 0.14
CA ARG A 110 -5.74 15.30 -0.96
C ARG A 110 -7.19 14.92 -1.24
N VAL A 111 -8.08 15.90 -1.14
CA VAL A 111 -9.51 15.77 -1.43
C VAL A 111 -9.74 15.04 -2.76
N HIS A 112 -10.55 13.99 -2.69
CA HIS A 112 -10.85 13.17 -3.84
C HIS A 112 -11.79 13.90 -4.80
N LYS A 113 -11.51 13.83 -6.11
CA LYS A 113 -12.33 14.56 -7.12
C LYS A 113 -13.75 14.00 -7.28
N ASN A 114 -13.93 12.72 -6.94
CA ASN A 114 -15.23 12.07 -6.98
C ASN A 114 -15.87 12.15 -5.58
N PRO A 115 -17.05 12.77 -5.43
CA PRO A 115 -17.72 12.97 -4.15
C PRO A 115 -18.04 11.68 -3.38
N PHE A 116 -18.34 10.58 -4.09
CA PHE A 116 -18.61 9.29 -3.44
C PHE A 116 -17.37 8.76 -2.74
N PHE A 117 -16.22 8.75 -3.43
CA PHE A 117 -14.98 8.29 -2.80
C PHE A 117 -14.48 9.26 -1.71
N GLU A 118 -14.79 10.55 -1.82
CA GLU A 118 -14.51 11.52 -0.75
C GLU A 118 -15.33 11.22 0.52
N SER A 119 -16.60 10.85 0.39
CA SER A 119 -17.42 10.55 1.58
C SER A 119 -16.98 9.29 2.31
N GLU A 120 -16.37 8.33 1.61
CA GLU A 120 -15.87 7.08 2.21
C GLU A 120 -14.47 7.20 2.82
N GLN A 121 -13.70 8.24 2.49
CA GLN A 121 -12.31 8.42 2.93
C GLN A 121 -12.14 9.37 4.15
N ARG A 122 -13.25 9.83 4.73
CA ARG A 122 -13.27 10.67 5.94
C ARG A 122 -13.36 9.83 7.20
#